data_AF-A0A7W0M2G8-F1
#
_entry.id   AF-A0A7W0M2G8-F1
#
_cell.length_a   1.000
_cell.length_b   1.000
_cell.length_c   1.000
_cell.angle_alpha   90.00
_cell.angle_beta   90.00
_cell.angle_gamma   90.00
#
_symmetry.space_group_name_H-M   'P 1'
#
loop_
_entity.id
_entity.type
_entity.pdbx_description
1 polymer ?
#
loop_
_entity_poly.entity_id
_entity_poly.type
_entity_poly.pdbx_seq_one_letter_code
_entity_poly.pdbx_strand_id
1 'polypeptide(L)'
;MTASPDLAALLDSWQLCLRAERKSPQTVKSYSTGVSQYLAWCRDSDLPLVLDRRQLAGFTDYVLDNAQPATARVRQLGVKRFSAWLVEEGEQVTDHLLGVKPPKLDTKVVEPLTETQIKAMLKACAGPDLRDRRDEAILRLMVETGARAGEVAALAVADVDLMAGTAIVR
;
A
#
# COMPACT_ATOMS: atom_id res chain seq x y z
N MET A 1 26.02 -21.76 19.36
CA MET A 1 25.96 -20.47 18.66
C MET A 1 25.07 -20.68 17.44
N THR A 2 23.77 -20.45 17.57
CA THR A 2 22.88 -20.45 16.41
C THR A 2 23.26 -19.28 15.53
N ALA A 3 23.53 -19.53 14.24
CA ALA A 3 23.79 -18.48 13.28
C ALA A 3 22.59 -17.52 13.25
N SER A 4 22.84 -16.21 13.19
CA SER A 4 21.78 -15.25 13.01
C SER A 4 21.03 -15.57 11.70
N PRO A 5 19.69 -15.62 11.71
CA PRO A 5 18.91 -15.98 10.54
C PRO A 5 19.17 -15.00 9.40
N ASP A 6 19.28 -15.51 8.17
CA ASP A 6 19.39 -14.68 6.98
C ASP A 6 18.03 -14.05 6.68
N LEU A 7 17.82 -12.83 7.19
CA LEU A 7 16.59 -12.08 7.02
C LEU A 7 16.24 -11.82 5.55
N ALA A 8 17.24 -11.76 4.66
CA ALA A 8 17.00 -11.55 3.23
C ALA A 8 16.45 -12.84 2.59
N ALA A 9 17.01 -14.00 2.92
CA ALA A 9 16.51 -15.28 2.45
C ALA A 9 15.09 -15.56 2.99
N LEU A 10 14.82 -15.23 4.25
CA LEU A 10 13.52 -15.45 4.90
C LEU A 10 12.40 -14.57 4.36
N LEU A 11 12.71 -13.46 3.69
CA LEU A 11 11.71 -12.61 3.04
C LEU A 11 10.97 -13.37 1.92
N ASP A 12 11.66 -14.24 1.16
CA ASP A 12 11.03 -15.02 0.10
C ASP A 12 10.08 -16.08 0.67
N SER A 13 10.47 -16.73 1.76
CA SER A 13 9.61 -17.63 2.54
C SER A 13 8.38 -16.91 3.08
N TRP A 14 8.56 -15.70 3.62
CA TRP A 14 7.42 -14.91 4.11
C TRP A 14 6.47 -14.50 2.99
N GLN A 15 6.99 -14.16 1.80
CA GLN A 15 6.13 -13.89 0.63
C GLN A 15 5.28 -15.11 0.24
N LEU A 16 5.82 -16.33 0.34
CA LEU A 16 5.04 -17.55 0.11
C LEU A 16 3.94 -17.71 1.15
N CYS A 17 4.24 -17.46 2.44
CA CYS A 17 3.26 -17.50 3.52
C CYS A 17 2.12 -16.48 3.28
N LEU A 18 2.45 -15.21 2.98
CA LEU A 18 1.44 -14.18 2.69
C LEU A 18 0.53 -14.55 1.51
N ARG A 19 1.08 -15.23 0.49
CA ARG A 19 0.27 -15.73 -0.64
C ARG A 19 -0.62 -16.90 -0.22
N ALA A 20 -0.12 -17.83 0.59
CA ALA A 20 -0.89 -18.95 1.13
C ALA A 20 -2.07 -18.46 2.02
N GLU A 21 -1.87 -17.38 2.77
CA GLU A 21 -2.91 -16.68 3.53
C GLU A 21 -3.92 -15.90 2.65
N ARG A 22 -3.79 -15.97 1.32
CA ARG A 22 -4.63 -15.25 0.36
C ARG A 22 -4.60 -13.72 0.53
N LYS A 23 -3.47 -13.14 0.95
CA LYS A 23 -3.28 -11.69 0.89
C LYS A 23 -3.30 -11.23 -0.56
N SER A 24 -3.86 -10.04 -0.80
CA SER A 24 -3.86 -9.46 -2.14
C SER A 24 -2.43 -9.28 -2.67
N PRO A 25 -2.20 -9.34 -4.00
CA PRO A 25 -0.88 -9.08 -4.58
C PRO A 25 -0.29 -7.73 -4.13
N GLN A 26 -1.15 -6.71 -3.99
CA GLN A 26 -0.73 -5.39 -3.53
C GLN A 26 -0.29 -5.39 -2.06
N THR A 27 -0.95 -6.18 -1.20
CA THR A 27 -0.55 -6.35 0.21
C THR A 27 0.81 -7.04 0.30
N VAL A 28 1.00 -8.16 -0.43
CA VAL A 28 2.28 -8.89 -0.49
C VAL A 28 3.40 -7.94 -0.93
N LYS A 29 3.19 -7.21 -2.03
CA LYS A 29 4.14 -6.23 -2.55
C LYS A 29 4.45 -5.14 -1.53
N SER A 30 3.42 -4.52 -0.94
CA SER A 30 3.58 -3.37 -0.04
C SER A 30 4.35 -3.73 1.23
N TYR A 31 4.06 -4.90 1.81
CA TYR A 31 4.74 -5.41 3.00
C TYR A 31 6.17 -5.84 2.69
N SER A 32 6.37 -6.60 1.62
CA SER A 32 7.70 -7.06 1.20
C SER A 32 8.61 -5.88 0.87
N THR A 33 8.08 -4.84 0.21
CA THR A 33 8.82 -3.60 -0.05
C THR A 33 9.29 -2.94 1.24
N GLY A 34 8.48 -2.96 2.30
CA GLY A 34 8.87 -2.49 3.64
C GLY A 34 10.12 -3.17 4.16
N VAL A 35 10.14 -4.51 4.09
CA VAL A 35 11.26 -5.32 4.57
C VAL A 35 12.49 -5.15 3.67
N SER A 36 12.34 -5.23 2.34
CA SER A 36 13.45 -5.02 1.42
C SER A 36 14.11 -3.65 1.61
N GLN A 37 13.32 -2.59 1.79
CA GLN A 37 13.84 -1.24 2.02
C GLN A 37 14.56 -1.13 3.38
N TYR A 38 14.03 -1.76 4.43
CA TYR A 38 14.69 -1.81 5.73
C TYR A 38 16.06 -2.50 5.63
N LEU A 39 16.12 -3.67 5.00
CA LEU A 39 17.37 -4.42 4.83
C LEU A 39 18.37 -3.67 3.95
N ALA A 40 17.91 -2.98 2.91
CA ALA A 40 18.76 -2.12 2.09
C ALA A 40 19.30 -0.94 2.89
N TRP A 41 18.44 -0.23 3.62
CA TRP A 41 18.83 0.89 4.47
C TRP A 41 19.86 0.48 5.54
N CYS A 42 19.70 -0.69 6.17
CA CYS A 42 20.71 -1.21 7.10
C CYS A 42 22.06 -1.44 6.42
N ARG A 43 22.08 -2.04 5.22
CA ARG A 43 23.33 -2.23 4.46
C ARG A 43 23.99 -0.92 4.08
N ASP A 44 23.21 0.01 3.54
CA ASP A 44 23.70 1.32 3.08
C ASP A 44 24.23 2.18 4.25
N SER A 45 23.72 1.93 5.45
CA SER A 45 24.12 2.61 6.69
C SER A 45 25.19 1.85 7.50
N ASP A 46 25.75 0.75 6.97
CA ASP A 46 26.69 -0.15 7.66
C ASP A 46 26.19 -0.64 9.04
N LEU A 47 24.89 -0.91 9.13
CA LEU A 47 24.22 -1.40 10.32
C LEU A 47 24.02 -2.92 10.26
N PRO A 48 24.06 -3.62 11.42
CA PRO A 48 23.77 -5.04 11.45
C PRO A 48 22.33 -5.31 10.98
N LEU A 49 22.13 -6.42 10.26
CA LEU A 49 20.82 -6.87 9.79
C LEU A 49 20.04 -7.54 10.93
N VAL A 50 19.58 -6.73 11.89
CA VAL A 50 18.77 -7.17 13.03
C VAL A 50 17.42 -6.47 13.02
N LEU A 51 16.45 -7.00 13.76
CA LEU A 51 15.15 -6.35 13.95
C LEU A 51 15.08 -5.84 15.39
N ASP A 52 15.40 -4.57 15.59
CA ASP A 52 15.29 -3.93 16.89
C ASP A 52 14.56 -2.58 16.80
N ARG A 53 14.13 -2.08 17.96
CA ARG A 53 13.32 -0.85 18.03
C ARG A 53 14.09 0.39 17.61
N ARG A 54 15.41 0.44 17.85
CA ARG A 54 16.26 1.58 17.52
C ARG A 54 16.47 1.67 16.01
N GLN A 55 16.81 0.55 15.37
CA GLN A 55 16.96 0.48 13.91
C GLN A 55 15.63 0.71 13.21
N LEU A 56 14.51 0.15 13.70
CA LEU A 56 13.19 0.43 13.13
C LEU A 56 12.83 1.92 13.24
N ALA A 57 13.15 2.57 14.36
CA ALA A 57 12.94 4.00 14.52
C ALA A 57 13.78 4.82 13.52
N GLY A 58 15.07 4.50 13.39
CA GLY A 58 15.96 5.15 12.42
C GLY A 58 15.53 4.93 10.96
N PHE A 59 15.08 3.72 10.61
CA PHE A 59 14.51 3.45 9.30
C PHE A 59 13.22 4.25 9.07
N THR A 60 12.35 4.33 10.07
CA THR A 60 11.10 5.10 9.96
C THR A 60 11.40 6.58 9.72
N ASP A 61 12.39 7.14 10.42
CA ASP A 61 12.87 8.51 10.25
C ASP A 61 13.42 8.73 8.83
N TYR A 62 14.31 7.84 8.37
CA TYR A 62 14.83 7.86 7.00
C TYR A 62 13.72 7.83 5.94
N VAL A 63 12.67 7.01 6.11
CA VAL A 63 11.56 6.98 5.16
C VAL A 63 10.71 8.25 5.23
N LEU A 64 10.57 8.87 6.40
CA LEU A 64 9.84 10.15 6.56
C LEU A 64 10.55 11.30 5.83
N ASP A 65 11.88 11.30 5.81
CA ASP A 65 12.66 12.31 5.06
C ASP A 65 12.54 12.17 3.54
N ASN A 66 12.17 10.99 3.05
CA ASN A 66 12.20 10.66 1.62
C ASN A 66 10.82 10.33 1.02
N ALA A 67 9.78 10.24 1.84
CA ALA A 67 8.45 9.84 1.40
C ALA A 67 7.33 10.41 2.28
N GLN A 68 6.09 10.30 1.78
CA GLN A 68 4.91 10.72 2.54
C GLN A 68 4.77 9.92 3.85
N PRO A 69 4.26 10.52 4.95
CA PRO A 69 4.09 9.84 6.22
C PRO A 69 3.30 8.53 6.14
N ALA A 70 2.27 8.49 5.27
CA ALA A 70 1.49 7.28 5.02
C ALA A 70 2.37 6.12 4.48
N THR A 71 3.35 6.43 3.64
CA THR A 71 4.33 5.46 3.12
C THR A 71 5.19 4.94 4.26
N ALA A 72 5.74 5.82 5.10
CA ALA A 72 6.54 5.41 6.26
C ALA A 72 5.77 4.45 7.19
N ARG A 73 4.50 4.73 7.44
CA ARG A 73 3.62 3.84 8.22
C ARG A 73 3.46 2.46 7.59
N VAL A 74 3.23 2.40 6.27
CA VAL A 74 3.08 1.11 5.57
C VAL A 74 4.39 0.32 5.55
N ARG A 75 5.54 0.99 5.36
CA ARG A 75 6.86 0.34 5.41
C ARG A 75 7.18 -0.20 6.79
N GLN A 76 6.98 0.60 7.83
CA GLN A 76 7.15 0.17 9.22
C GLN A 76 6.23 -1.00 9.56
N LEU A 77 4.97 -0.97 9.10
CA LEU A 77 4.03 -2.08 9.29
C LEU A 77 4.52 -3.37 8.63
N GLY A 78 5.10 -3.30 7.44
CA GLY A 78 5.72 -4.45 6.77
C GLY A 78 6.81 -5.09 7.63
N VAL A 79 7.75 -4.29 8.14
CA VAL A 79 8.85 -4.77 9.00
C VAL A 79 8.31 -5.40 10.30
N LYS A 80 7.30 -4.78 10.92
CA LYS A 80 6.66 -5.33 12.13
C LYS A 80 5.98 -6.67 11.87
N ARG A 81 5.28 -6.81 10.73
CA ARG A 81 4.60 -8.06 10.38
C ARG A 81 5.59 -9.18 10.07
N PHE A 82 6.72 -8.84 9.46
CA PHE A 82 7.80 -9.79 9.23
C PHE A 82 8.42 -10.25 10.55
N SER A 83 8.71 -9.35 11.49
CA SER A 83 9.20 -9.67 12.84
C SER A 83 8.26 -10.63 13.59
N ALA A 84 6.96 -10.38 13.53
CA ALA A 84 5.97 -11.27 14.14
C ALA A 84 5.99 -12.67 13.48
N TRP A 85 6.03 -12.73 12.15
CA TRP A 85 6.09 -14.00 11.41
C TRP A 85 7.37 -14.79 11.71
N LEU A 86 8.53 -14.14 11.86
CA LEU A 86 9.78 -14.82 12.23
C LEU A 86 9.66 -15.54 13.58
N VAL A 87 8.90 -15.00 14.52
CA VAL A 87 8.66 -15.66 15.81
C VAL A 87 7.66 -16.81 15.66
N GLU A 88 6.63 -16.64 14.85
CA GLU A 88 5.64 -17.69 14.56
C GLU A 88 6.29 -18.92 13.89
N GLU A 89 7.28 -18.73 13.02
CA GLU A 89 8.05 -19.81 12.37
C GLU A 89 9.24 -20.32 13.21
N GLY A 90 9.51 -19.70 14.37
CA GLY A 90 10.63 -20.09 15.24
C GLY A 90 12.02 -19.63 14.78
N GLU A 91 12.09 -18.76 13.78
CA GLU A 91 13.34 -18.10 13.31
C GLU A 91 13.86 -17.07 14.33
N GLN A 92 12.97 -16.54 15.18
CA GLN A 92 13.31 -15.71 16.33
C GLN A 92 12.57 -16.17 17.59
N VAL A 93 13.22 -16.02 18.74
CA VAL A 93 12.61 -16.40 20.04
C VAL A 93 11.59 -15.37 20.52
N THR A 94 11.82 -14.09 20.20
CA THR A 94 11.03 -12.96 20.74
C THR A 94 10.84 -11.88 19.68
N ASP A 95 9.62 -11.33 19.59
CA ASP A 95 9.33 -10.18 18.70
C ASP A 95 9.78 -8.89 19.38
N HIS A 96 10.98 -8.41 19.05
CA HIS A 96 11.53 -7.17 19.59
C HIS A 96 10.74 -5.92 19.15
N LEU A 97 9.96 -6.01 18.07
CA LEU A 97 9.15 -4.93 17.51
C LEU A 97 7.70 -4.94 18.02
N LEU A 98 7.35 -5.91 18.87
CA LEU A 98 6.04 -5.98 19.51
C LEU A 98 5.77 -4.68 20.28
N GLY A 99 4.59 -4.10 20.09
CA GLY A 99 4.18 -2.87 20.77
C GLY A 99 4.80 -1.57 20.23
N VAL A 100 5.64 -1.60 19.19
CA VAL A 100 6.10 -0.37 18.51
C VAL A 100 4.89 0.38 17.94
N LYS A 101 4.76 1.67 18.24
CA LYS A 101 3.67 2.51 17.75
C LYS A 101 3.95 2.97 16.32
N PRO A 102 2.92 3.08 15.46
CA PRO A 102 3.07 3.66 14.13
C PRO A 102 3.59 5.12 14.23
N PRO A 103 4.31 5.61 13.21
CA PRO A 103 4.66 7.03 13.14
C PRO A 103 3.37 7.87 13.18
N LYS A 104 3.43 9.02 13.85
CA LYS A 104 2.31 9.96 13.86
C LYS A 104 2.10 10.45 12.43
N LEU A 105 0.90 10.24 11.93
CA LEU A 105 0.47 10.85 10.68
C LEU A 105 -0.23 12.15 11.07
N ASP A 106 0.22 13.26 10.51
CA ASP A 106 -0.66 14.42 10.43
C ASP A 106 -1.82 14.02 9.51
N THR A 107 -3.03 14.07 10.04
CA THR A 107 -4.24 13.78 9.26
C THR A 107 -4.34 14.86 8.19
N LYS A 108 -3.84 14.59 6.99
CA LYS A 108 -4.07 15.47 5.86
C LYS A 108 -5.57 15.44 5.57
N VAL A 109 -6.23 16.55 5.82
CA VAL A 109 -7.61 16.75 5.38
C VAL A 109 -7.56 16.75 3.86
N VAL A 110 -8.11 15.71 3.25
CA VAL A 110 -8.33 15.68 1.81
C VAL A 110 -9.56 16.53 1.56
N GLU A 111 -9.36 17.73 1.03
CA GLU A 111 -10.47 18.62 0.68
C GLU A 111 -11.33 17.94 -0.40
N PRO A 112 -12.65 17.86 -0.20
CA PRO A 112 -13.54 17.33 -1.22
C PRO A 112 -13.52 18.25 -2.45
N LEU A 113 -13.77 17.66 -3.62
CA LEU A 113 -13.94 18.45 -4.83
C LEU A 113 -15.19 19.32 -4.71
N THR A 114 -15.04 20.61 -4.99
CA THR A 114 -16.16 21.54 -5.12
C THR A 114 -16.93 21.29 -6.42
N GLU A 115 -18.20 21.69 -6.46
CA GLU A 115 -19.02 21.61 -7.68
C GLU A 115 -18.35 22.32 -8.87
N THR A 116 -17.70 23.47 -8.63
CA THR A 116 -16.96 24.21 -9.65
C THR A 116 -15.78 23.41 -10.21
N GLN A 117 -15.03 22.70 -9.36
CA GLN A 117 -13.92 21.85 -9.80
C GLN A 117 -14.43 20.66 -10.61
N ILE A 118 -15.53 20.03 -10.17
CA ILE A 118 -16.15 18.92 -10.92
C ILE A 118 -16.59 19.40 -12.31
N LYS A 119 -17.29 20.54 -12.40
CA LYS A 119 -17.69 21.14 -13.69
C LYS A 119 -16.49 21.44 -14.58
N ALA A 120 -15.40 21.95 -14.02
CA ALA A 120 -14.18 22.21 -14.76
C ALA A 120 -13.53 20.93 -15.31
N MET A 121 -13.50 19.85 -14.52
CA MET A 121 -12.99 18.55 -14.95
C MET A 121 -13.85 17.94 -16.06
N LEU A 122 -15.19 17.97 -15.93
CA LEU A 122 -16.10 17.51 -16.98
C LEU A 122 -15.92 18.31 -18.27
N LYS A 123 -15.75 19.63 -18.17
CA LYS A 123 -15.48 20.50 -19.32
C LYS A 123 -14.15 20.16 -20.00
N ALA A 124 -13.13 19.75 -19.24
CA ALA A 124 -11.83 19.36 -19.79
C ALA A 124 -11.90 18.05 -20.60
N CYS A 125 -12.89 17.19 -20.34
CA CYS A 125 -13.16 15.98 -21.12
C CYS A 125 -14.11 16.20 -22.30
N ALA A 126 -14.54 17.44 -22.58
CA ALA A 126 -15.50 17.70 -23.64
C ALA A 126 -14.85 17.57 -25.02
N GLY A 127 -15.38 16.67 -25.85
CA GLY A 127 -14.94 16.51 -27.23
C GLY A 127 -15.62 15.33 -27.93
N PRO A 128 -15.50 15.24 -29.27
CA PRO A 128 -16.17 14.21 -30.05
C PRO A 128 -15.42 12.87 -30.03
N ASP A 129 -14.17 12.84 -29.59
CA ASP A 129 -13.35 11.64 -29.69
C ASP A 129 -13.76 10.60 -28.65
N LEU A 130 -13.45 9.33 -28.95
CA LEU A 130 -13.74 8.23 -28.03
C LEU A 130 -13.10 8.44 -26.65
N ARG A 131 -11.89 9.02 -26.61
CA ARG A 131 -11.17 9.28 -25.36
C ARG A 131 -11.89 10.33 -24.52
N ASP A 132 -12.34 11.41 -25.14
CA ASP A 132 -13.11 12.48 -24.50
C ASP A 132 -14.38 11.91 -23.85
N ARG A 133 -15.17 11.18 -24.65
CA ARG A 133 -16.43 10.55 -24.19
C ARG A 133 -16.20 9.52 -23.08
N ARG A 134 -15.11 8.75 -23.17
CA ARG A 134 -14.74 7.75 -22.16
C ARG A 134 -14.36 8.44 -20.85
N ASP A 135 -13.50 9.45 -20.91
CA ASP A 135 -12.98 10.13 -19.73
C ASP A 135 -14.12 10.90 -19.02
N GLU A 136 -15.04 11.50 -19.80
CA GLU A 136 -16.26 12.11 -19.25
C GLU A 136 -17.16 11.06 -18.56
N ALA A 137 -17.39 9.90 -19.19
CA ALA A 137 -18.20 8.83 -18.59
C ALA A 137 -17.60 8.29 -17.29
N ILE A 138 -16.28 8.11 -17.23
CA ILE A 138 -15.56 7.70 -16.02
C ILE A 138 -15.76 8.74 -14.91
N LEU A 139 -15.54 10.03 -15.21
CA LEU A 139 -15.72 11.09 -14.22
C LEU A 139 -17.14 11.16 -13.69
N ARG A 140 -18.15 11.11 -14.58
CA ARG A 140 -19.56 11.13 -14.18
C ARG A 140 -19.89 9.94 -13.30
N LEU A 141 -19.48 8.73 -13.69
CA LEU A 141 -19.76 7.53 -12.91
C LEU A 141 -19.13 7.62 -11.51
N MET A 142 -17.87 8.05 -11.42
CA MET A 142 -17.17 8.18 -10.13
C MET A 142 -17.80 9.26 -9.23
N VAL A 143 -18.16 10.42 -9.80
CA VAL A 143 -18.74 11.54 -9.04
C VAL A 143 -20.14 11.18 -8.52
N GLU A 144 -20.97 10.53 -9.33
CA GLU A 144 -22.36 10.21 -8.97
C GLU A 144 -22.47 9.01 -8.02
N THR A 145 -21.61 7.98 -8.20
CA THR A 145 -21.72 6.73 -7.44
C THR A 145 -20.75 6.62 -6.26
N GLY A 146 -19.67 7.41 -6.27
CA GLY A 146 -18.57 7.26 -5.32
C GLY A 146 -17.75 5.97 -5.50
N ALA A 147 -17.90 5.27 -6.63
CA ALA A 147 -17.15 4.06 -6.94
C ALA A 147 -15.63 4.32 -6.94
N ARG A 148 -14.85 3.32 -6.52
CA ARG A 148 -13.39 3.43 -6.49
C ARG A 148 -12.83 3.45 -7.90
N ALA A 149 -11.70 4.13 -8.08
CA ALA A 149 -11.03 4.20 -9.38
C ALA A 149 -10.72 2.81 -9.97
N GLY A 150 -10.31 1.85 -9.12
CA GLY A 150 -10.05 0.47 -9.54
C GLY A 150 -11.30 -0.28 -9.98
N GLU A 151 -12.43 -0.06 -9.28
CA GLU A 151 -13.73 -0.64 -9.63
C GLU A 151 -14.19 -0.14 -11.01
N VAL A 152 -14.14 1.18 -11.23
CA VAL A 152 -14.53 1.80 -12.50
C VAL A 152 -13.60 1.40 -13.64
N ALA A 153 -12.30 1.33 -13.40
CA ALA A 153 -11.32 0.90 -14.40
C ALA A 153 -11.48 -0.58 -14.81
N ALA A 154 -12.07 -1.42 -13.95
CA ALA A 154 -12.27 -2.85 -14.20
C ALA A 154 -13.64 -3.18 -14.81
N LEU A 155 -14.56 -2.20 -14.95
CA LEU A 155 -15.89 -2.43 -15.52
C LEU A 155 -15.81 -2.89 -16.98
N ALA A 156 -16.51 -3.98 -17.29
CA ALA A 156 -16.76 -4.42 -18.65
C ALA A 156 -18.15 -3.97 -19.13
N VAL A 157 -18.38 -3.99 -20.44
CA VAL A 157 -19.70 -3.68 -21.03
C VAL A 157 -20.79 -4.58 -20.46
N ALA A 158 -20.48 -5.85 -20.17
CA ALA A 158 -21.42 -6.81 -19.60
C ALA A 158 -21.80 -6.52 -18.13
N ASP A 159 -21.02 -5.67 -17.43
CA ASP A 159 -21.30 -5.28 -16.06
C ASP A 159 -22.28 -4.08 -15.98
N VAL A 160 -22.69 -3.50 -17.11
CA VAL A 160 -23.53 -2.31 -17.19
C VAL A 160 -24.85 -2.61 -17.91
N ASP A 161 -25.96 -2.38 -17.22
CA ASP A 161 -27.30 -2.39 -17.80
C ASP A 161 -27.81 -0.95 -17.87
N LEU A 162 -27.75 -0.37 -19.08
CA LEU A 162 -28.21 1.00 -19.35
C LEU A 162 -29.74 1.13 -19.30
N MET A 163 -30.49 0.06 -19.52
CA MET A 163 -31.95 0.08 -19.45
C MET A 163 -32.42 0.06 -17.99
N ALA A 164 -31.77 -0.75 -17.16
CA ALA A 164 -32.02 -0.77 -15.72
C ALA A 164 -31.33 0.38 -14.97
N GLY A 165 -30.36 1.06 -15.59
CA GLY A 165 -29.56 2.10 -14.96
C GLY A 165 -28.64 1.56 -13.86
N THR A 166 -28.12 0.33 -14.02
CA THR A 166 -27.29 -0.33 -13.01
C THR A 166 -25.90 -0.70 -13.53
N ALA A 167 -24.92 -0.72 -12.64
CA ALA A 167 -23.57 -1.20 -12.92
C ALA A 167 -23.09 -2.08 -11.76
N ILE A 168 -22.46 -3.21 -12.08
CA ILE A 168 -21.92 -4.17 -11.11
C ILE A 168 -20.41 -3.97 -11.00
N VAL A 169 -19.94 -3.47 -9.85
CA VAL A 169 -18.51 -3.29 -9.54
C VAL A 169 -17.96 -4.44 -8.68
N ARG A 170 -16.66 -4.72 -8.80
CA ARG A 170 -15.95 -5.80 -8.08
C ARG A 170 -14.80 -5.26 -7.24
#